data_AF-A0AAN5FZP8-F1
#
_entry.id   AF-A0AAN5FZP8-F1
#
_cell.length_a   1.000
_cell.length_b   1.000
_cell.length_c   1.000
_cell.angle_alpha   90.00
_cell.angle_beta   90.00
_cell.angle_gamma   90.00
#
_symmetry.space_group_name_H-M   'P 1'
#
loop_
_entity.id
_entity.type
_entity.pdbx_description
1 polymer ?
#
loop_
_entity_poly.entity_id
_entity_poly.type
_entity_poly.pdbx_seq_one_letter_code
_entity_poly.pdbx_strand_id
1 'polypeptide(L)'
;DIALPAPLPFILSRTYSSYRTKTPAPVGSLGPGWKMPADIRLQLRDNTLILSDNGGRSLYFEHLFPGEDGYSRSESLWLVRGGVAKLDEGHRLAALWQALPEELRLSPHRYLATNSPQGPWWLLGWCERVPEADEVLPAPLPPYRVLTGLVDRFGRTQTFHREAAGEFSGEITGVTDGAGRHFRLVLTTQAQRAEEARQQAISGGTEPSAFPDTLPGYTEYGRDNGIRLSAVWLTHDPEYPENLPAAPLVRYGRTPRGELAVVYDRSGKQVRSFTYDDKYRGRMVAHRHTGRPEIRYRYDSDGRVTEQLNPAGLSYTYQYEKDHITITDSLDRREVLHTQGEAGLKRVVKKEHADGSVTQSQFDAVGRLKAQTDAAGRTT
;
A
#
# COMPACT_ATOMS: atom_id res chain seq x y z
N ASP A 1 -4.13 -1.99 11.73
CA ASP A 1 -4.79 -3.20 12.26
C ASP A 1 -3.93 -3.84 13.33
N ILE A 2 -2.73 -4.30 12.97
CA ILE A 2 -1.73 -4.78 13.92
C ILE A 2 -0.55 -3.81 13.92
N ALA A 3 -0.02 -3.53 15.11
CA ALA A 3 1.32 -2.99 15.32
C ALA A 3 1.78 -3.47 16.70
N LEU A 4 2.95 -4.09 16.77
CA LEU A 4 3.63 -4.43 18.03
C LEU A 4 4.97 -3.66 18.07
N PRO A 5 5.37 -3.04 19.20
CA PRO A 5 6.64 -2.34 19.30
C PRO A 5 7.83 -3.26 18.95
N ALA A 6 8.75 -2.74 18.13
CA ALA A 6 10.03 -3.33 17.75
C ALA A 6 10.86 -2.27 16.99
N PRO A 7 12.16 -2.49 16.74
CA PRO A 7 12.99 -1.55 15.97
C PRO A 7 12.57 -1.38 14.50
N LEU A 8 12.15 -2.46 13.85
CA LEU A 8 11.44 -2.44 12.56
C LEU A 8 10.14 -3.25 12.71
N PRO A 9 9.07 -2.63 13.25
CA PRO A 9 7.86 -3.34 13.65
C PRO A 9 7.01 -3.75 12.46
N PHE A 10 6.44 -4.95 12.48
CA PHE A 10 5.43 -5.31 11.49
C PHE A 10 4.15 -4.53 11.77
N ILE A 11 3.89 -3.51 10.95
CA ILE A 11 2.68 -2.70 11.00
C ILE A 11 1.78 -3.13 9.86
N LEU A 12 0.73 -3.90 10.19
CA LEU A 12 -0.35 -4.20 9.27
C LEU A 12 -1.30 -3.00 9.21
N SER A 13 -0.92 -1.99 8.43
CA SER A 13 -1.79 -0.90 7.99
C SER A 13 -2.47 -1.26 6.66
N ARG A 14 -3.60 -0.61 6.40
CA ARG A 14 -4.30 -0.69 5.12
C ARG A 14 -4.80 0.69 4.70
N THR A 15 -4.61 1.02 3.44
CA THR A 15 -5.09 2.25 2.79
C THR A 15 -6.24 1.87 1.86
N TYR A 16 -7.32 2.65 1.86
CA TYR A 16 -8.31 2.60 0.79
C TYR A 16 -8.07 3.77 -0.17
N SER A 17 -8.22 3.53 -1.47
CA SER A 17 -8.20 4.58 -2.48
C SER A 17 -9.16 4.25 -3.62
N SER A 18 -10.03 5.19 -4.00
CA SER A 18 -10.85 5.09 -5.22
C SER A 18 -10.10 5.53 -6.48
N TYR A 19 -8.82 5.91 -6.36
CA TYR A 19 -8.02 6.41 -7.49
C TYR A 19 -7.73 5.32 -8.51
N ARG A 20 -8.24 5.50 -9.74
CA ARG A 20 -8.05 4.59 -10.87
C ARG A 20 -6.81 5.01 -11.68
N THR A 21 -5.64 4.51 -11.31
CA THR A 21 -4.39 4.72 -12.09
C THR A 21 -4.46 4.04 -13.47
N LYS A 22 -3.77 4.60 -14.47
CA LYS A 22 -3.64 4.03 -15.82
C LYS A 22 -2.74 2.78 -15.88
N THR A 23 -1.93 2.54 -14.84
CA THR A 23 -1.01 1.38 -14.76
C THR A 23 -1.15 0.65 -13.42
N PRO A 24 -2.33 0.06 -13.13
CA PRO A 24 -2.58 -0.54 -11.82
C PRO A 24 -1.70 -1.76 -11.58
N ALA A 25 -1.11 -1.85 -10.39
CA ALA A 25 -0.69 -3.12 -9.83
C ALA A 25 -1.91 -4.05 -9.65
N PRO A 26 -1.73 -5.38 -9.61
CA PRO A 26 -2.77 -6.31 -9.20
C PRO A 26 -3.46 -5.92 -7.89
N VAL A 27 -4.69 -6.39 -7.73
CA VAL A 27 -5.44 -6.33 -6.48
C VAL A 27 -4.67 -7.10 -5.41
N GLY A 28 -4.41 -6.47 -4.26
CA GLY A 28 -3.73 -7.10 -3.13
C GLY A 28 -4.67 -7.96 -2.29
N SER A 29 -4.12 -8.73 -1.35
CA SER A 29 -4.87 -9.75 -0.59
C SER A 29 -5.96 -9.19 0.35
N LEU A 30 -6.20 -7.87 0.41
CA LEU A 30 -7.38 -7.27 1.04
C LEU A 30 -8.57 -7.04 0.09
N GLY A 31 -8.38 -7.21 -1.22
CA GLY A 31 -9.40 -6.98 -2.24
C GLY A 31 -9.32 -5.60 -2.91
N PRO A 32 -10.19 -5.34 -3.91
CA PRO A 32 -10.09 -4.15 -4.77
C PRO A 32 -10.26 -2.85 -3.98
N GLY A 33 -9.55 -1.80 -4.40
CA GLY A 33 -9.47 -0.50 -3.73
C GLY A 33 -8.57 -0.46 -2.48
N TRP A 34 -8.15 -1.60 -1.93
CA TRP A 34 -7.27 -1.66 -0.76
C TRP A 34 -5.81 -1.90 -1.13
N LYS A 35 -4.89 -1.35 -0.33
CA LYS A 35 -3.44 -1.58 -0.37
C LYS A 35 -2.84 -1.72 1.03
N MET A 36 -1.82 -2.55 1.14
CA MET A 36 -0.94 -2.76 2.32
C MET A 36 0.51 -2.39 1.94
N PRO A 37 1.43 -2.20 2.92
CA PRO A 37 2.86 -2.03 2.63
C PRO A 37 3.44 -3.18 1.78
N ALA A 38 2.99 -4.42 2.00
CA ALA A 38 3.43 -5.59 1.25
C ALA A 38 2.96 -5.65 -0.23
N ASP A 39 2.04 -4.76 -0.65
CA ASP A 39 1.60 -4.66 -2.05
C ASP A 39 2.55 -3.81 -2.91
N ILE A 40 3.49 -3.07 -2.29
CA ILE A 40 4.47 -2.23 -2.99
C ILE A 40 5.28 -3.09 -3.97
N ARG A 41 5.32 -2.63 -5.23
CA ARG A 41 5.99 -3.34 -6.33
C ARG A 41 6.49 -2.40 -7.40
N LEU A 42 7.62 -2.74 -8.02
CA LEU A 42 8.18 -2.08 -9.20
C LEU A 42 7.79 -2.86 -10.45
N GLN A 43 7.24 -2.23 -11.48
CA GLN A 43 7.15 -2.81 -12.83
C GLN A 43 8.39 -2.42 -13.62
N LEU A 44 8.96 -3.39 -14.34
CA LEU A 44 10.07 -3.19 -15.27
C LEU A 44 9.50 -3.11 -16.68
N ARG A 45 9.82 -2.03 -17.40
CA ARG A 45 9.55 -1.86 -18.84
C ARG A 45 10.80 -1.31 -19.49
N ASP A 46 10.96 -1.56 -20.79
CA ASP A 46 12.17 -1.33 -21.58
C ASP A 46 12.90 -0.03 -21.20
N ASN A 47 12.20 1.11 -21.28
CA ASN A 47 12.75 2.44 -20.99
C ASN A 47 12.14 3.10 -19.73
N THR A 48 11.42 2.37 -18.86
CA THR A 48 10.68 2.99 -17.74
C THR A 48 10.45 2.03 -16.57
N LEU A 49 10.69 2.50 -15.35
CA LEU A 49 10.36 1.81 -14.12
C LEU A 49 9.09 2.43 -13.49
N ILE A 50 8.13 1.60 -13.04
CA ILE A 50 6.88 2.09 -12.43
C ILE A 50 6.70 1.50 -11.04
N LEU A 51 6.95 2.29 -10.01
CA LEU A 51 6.74 1.91 -8.61
C LEU A 51 5.27 2.13 -8.23
N SER A 52 4.59 1.07 -7.83
CA SER A 52 3.25 1.12 -7.24
C SER A 52 3.38 1.23 -5.72
N ASP A 53 2.83 2.30 -5.14
CA ASP A 53 2.94 2.58 -3.70
C ASP A 53 1.79 1.98 -2.86
N ASN A 54 1.90 2.10 -1.54
CA ASN A 54 0.87 1.65 -0.57
C ASN A 54 -0.36 2.59 -0.49
N GLY A 55 -0.42 3.64 -1.32
CA GLY A 55 -1.61 4.45 -1.58
C GLY A 55 -2.34 4.07 -2.89
N GLY A 56 -1.77 3.16 -3.68
CA GLY A 56 -2.31 2.74 -4.97
C GLY A 56 -1.93 3.65 -6.15
N ARG A 57 -0.97 4.57 -5.96
CA ARG A 57 -0.46 5.46 -7.02
C ARG A 57 0.61 4.74 -7.83
N SER A 58 0.85 5.25 -9.05
CA SER A 58 1.93 4.80 -9.93
C SER A 58 2.95 5.92 -10.07
N LEU A 59 4.17 5.69 -9.57
CA LEU A 59 5.29 6.62 -9.59
C LEU A 59 6.25 6.18 -10.70
N TYR A 60 6.60 7.09 -11.60
CA TYR A 60 7.39 6.79 -12.80
C TYR A 60 8.84 7.25 -12.61
N PHE A 61 9.77 6.40 -12.99
CA PHE A 61 11.20 6.64 -13.03
C PHE A 61 11.75 6.20 -14.39
N GLU A 62 12.86 6.77 -14.82
CA GLU A 62 13.59 6.33 -16.01
C GLU A 62 14.21 4.94 -15.80
N HIS A 63 14.78 4.33 -16.84
CA HIS A 63 15.58 3.11 -16.68
C HIS A 63 16.84 3.45 -15.85
N LEU A 64 17.23 2.55 -14.94
CA LEU A 64 18.46 2.68 -14.15
C LEU A 64 19.42 1.54 -14.50
N PHE A 65 20.66 1.87 -14.88
CA PHE A 65 21.76 0.92 -14.95
C PHE A 65 22.22 0.49 -13.54
N PRO A 66 22.99 -0.61 -13.40
CA PRO A 66 23.46 -1.06 -12.08
C PRO A 66 24.25 0.02 -11.33
N GLY A 67 23.83 0.35 -10.12
CA GLY A 67 24.42 1.41 -9.29
C GLY A 67 23.82 2.82 -9.47
N GLU A 68 22.97 3.06 -10.47
CA GLU A 68 22.32 4.36 -10.66
C GLU A 68 21.14 4.58 -9.71
N ASP A 69 20.82 5.85 -9.44
CA ASP A 69 19.62 6.29 -8.73
C ASP A 69 18.71 7.20 -9.57
N GLY A 70 17.41 7.06 -9.34
CA GLY A 70 16.39 8.02 -9.75
C GLY A 70 15.72 8.62 -8.53
N TYR A 71 15.84 9.94 -8.34
CA TYR A 71 15.14 10.66 -7.28
C TYR A 71 13.84 11.29 -7.78
N SER A 72 12.69 10.82 -7.28
CA SER A 72 11.38 11.43 -7.50
C SER A 72 11.15 12.59 -6.55
N ARG A 73 11.10 13.80 -7.13
CA ARG A 73 11.19 15.08 -6.42
C ARG A 73 9.85 15.60 -5.91
N SER A 74 8.72 15.08 -6.40
CA SER A 74 7.39 15.28 -5.79
C SER A 74 7.16 14.36 -4.59
N GLU A 75 7.68 13.14 -4.66
CA GLU A 75 7.44 12.09 -3.66
C GLU A 75 8.48 12.07 -2.55
N SER A 76 9.55 12.86 -2.71
CA SER A 76 10.76 12.81 -1.88
C SER A 76 11.34 11.39 -1.78
N LEU A 77 11.31 10.62 -2.87
CA LEU A 77 11.60 9.20 -2.89
C LEU A 77 12.73 8.87 -3.87
N TRP A 78 13.82 8.28 -3.38
CA TRP A 78 14.87 7.67 -4.18
C TRP A 78 14.50 6.24 -4.56
N LEU A 79 14.89 5.83 -5.77
CA LEU A 79 14.95 4.46 -6.23
C LEU A 79 16.37 4.21 -6.76
N VAL A 80 17.09 3.25 -6.19
CA VAL A 80 18.47 2.89 -6.58
C VAL A 80 18.47 1.46 -7.12
N ARG A 81 19.29 1.17 -8.13
CA ARG A 81 19.52 -0.20 -8.60
C ARG A 81 20.80 -0.78 -7.97
N GLY A 82 20.75 -2.03 -7.53
CA GLY A 82 21.94 -2.77 -7.07
C GLY A 82 22.96 -3.03 -8.18
N GLY A 83 24.08 -3.66 -7.83
CA GLY A 83 25.18 -4.00 -8.74
C GLY A 83 26.51 -3.29 -8.48
N VAL A 84 26.63 -2.49 -7.41
CA VAL A 84 27.86 -1.77 -7.07
C VAL A 84 28.19 -1.85 -5.59
N ALA A 85 29.47 -2.11 -5.29
CA ALA A 85 29.95 -2.21 -3.91
C ALA A 85 29.77 -0.89 -3.15
N LYS A 86 29.95 0.25 -3.81
CA LYS A 86 29.86 1.60 -3.23
C LYS A 86 29.16 2.56 -4.20
N LEU A 87 28.48 3.56 -3.64
CA LEU A 87 28.14 4.81 -4.33
C LEU A 87 29.25 5.84 -4.05
N ASP A 88 29.37 6.87 -4.87
CA ASP A 88 30.35 7.95 -4.70
C ASP A 88 30.26 8.61 -3.31
N GLU A 89 31.40 9.01 -2.74
CA GLU A 89 31.44 9.56 -1.37
C GLU A 89 30.65 10.86 -1.20
N GLY A 90 30.49 11.65 -2.28
CA GLY A 90 29.64 12.84 -2.32
C GLY A 90 28.14 12.54 -2.47
N HIS A 91 27.75 11.28 -2.70
CA HIS A 91 26.35 10.93 -2.93
C HIS A 91 25.54 10.93 -1.62
N ARG A 92 24.32 11.51 -1.67
CA ARG A 92 23.46 11.69 -0.48
C ARG A 92 23.11 10.41 0.25
N LEU A 93 23.10 9.27 -0.46
CA LEU A 93 22.78 7.96 0.12
C LEU A 93 24.03 7.13 0.43
N ALA A 94 25.25 7.63 0.21
CA ALA A 94 26.48 6.82 0.31
C ALA A 94 26.64 6.15 1.69
N ALA A 95 26.48 6.89 2.78
CA ALA A 95 26.55 6.35 4.14
C ALA A 95 25.45 5.30 4.42
N LEU A 96 24.24 5.51 3.89
CA LEU A 96 23.12 4.58 4.02
C LEU A 96 23.31 3.33 3.13
N TRP A 97 24.00 3.46 2.00
CA TRP A 97 24.40 2.35 1.15
C TRP A 97 25.42 1.46 1.86
N GLN A 98 26.49 2.03 2.46
CA GLN A 98 27.49 1.25 3.19
C GLN A 98 26.91 0.49 4.40
N ALA A 99 25.76 0.90 4.94
CA ALA A 99 25.05 0.19 6.00
C ALA A 99 24.30 -1.08 5.53
N LEU A 100 24.24 -1.35 4.21
CA LEU A 100 23.65 -2.56 3.66
C LEU A 100 24.64 -3.74 3.62
N PRO A 101 24.16 -4.97 3.92
CA PRO A 101 24.84 -6.21 3.56
C PRO A 101 25.31 -6.24 2.10
N GLU A 102 26.49 -6.84 1.87
CA GLU A 102 27.18 -6.87 0.57
C GLU A 102 26.34 -7.49 -0.55
N GLU A 103 25.72 -8.64 -0.26
CA GLU A 103 24.75 -9.36 -1.11
C GLU A 103 23.63 -8.44 -1.67
N LEU A 104 23.17 -7.46 -0.88
CA LEU A 104 22.10 -6.54 -1.27
C LEU A 104 22.60 -5.41 -2.15
N ARG A 105 23.85 -4.96 -1.93
CA ARG A 105 24.52 -3.93 -2.74
C ARG A 105 24.95 -4.46 -4.10
N LEU A 106 25.48 -5.68 -4.15
CA LEU A 106 26.08 -6.26 -5.35
C LEU A 106 25.09 -6.90 -6.34
N SER A 107 23.85 -7.21 -5.95
CA SER A 107 22.90 -7.87 -6.85
C SER A 107 22.26 -6.88 -7.87
N PRO A 108 22.54 -6.96 -9.18
CA PRO A 108 22.02 -6.03 -10.20
C PRO A 108 20.54 -6.25 -10.54
N HIS A 109 19.93 -7.26 -9.91
CA HIS A 109 18.51 -7.62 -10.03
C HIS A 109 17.64 -7.02 -8.92
N ARG A 110 18.26 -6.45 -7.87
CA ARG A 110 17.58 -5.76 -6.78
C ARG A 110 17.41 -4.28 -7.09
N TYR A 111 16.30 -3.72 -6.60
CA TYR A 111 16.07 -2.29 -6.50
C TYR A 111 15.83 -1.94 -5.03
N LEU A 112 16.24 -0.74 -4.63
CA LEU A 112 16.17 -0.28 -3.26
C LEU A 112 15.53 1.11 -3.25
N ALA A 113 14.41 1.27 -2.56
CA ALA A 113 13.76 2.58 -2.42
C ALA A 113 13.95 3.15 -1.01
N THR A 114 14.05 4.47 -0.89
CA THR A 114 13.97 5.15 0.41
C THR A 114 13.51 6.58 0.26
N ASN A 115 12.82 7.13 1.27
CA ASN A 115 12.41 8.53 1.33
C ASN A 115 13.32 9.37 2.26
N SER A 116 14.42 8.80 2.74
CA SER A 116 15.29 9.44 3.73
C SER A 116 16.75 8.97 3.58
N PRO A 117 17.74 9.88 3.57
CA PRO A 117 19.15 9.52 3.72
C PRO A 117 19.52 8.80 5.04
N GLN A 118 18.58 8.68 5.98
CA GLN A 118 18.73 7.89 7.22
C GLN A 118 17.98 6.54 7.17
N GLY A 119 17.31 6.23 6.05
CA GLY A 119 16.55 5.00 5.84
C GLY A 119 15.16 4.98 6.50
N PRO A 120 14.51 3.80 6.56
CA PRO A 120 15.02 2.50 6.08
C PRO A 120 15.09 2.41 4.55
N TRP A 121 15.85 1.44 4.06
CA TRP A 121 15.73 0.93 2.69
C TRP A 121 14.53 0.00 2.57
N TRP A 122 13.84 0.06 1.43
CA TRP A 122 12.79 -0.86 1.01
C TRP A 122 13.36 -1.78 -0.07
N LEU A 123 13.49 -3.07 0.23
CA LEU A 123 14.10 -4.05 -0.68
C LEU A 123 13.06 -4.55 -1.68
N LEU A 124 13.26 -4.22 -2.96
CA LEU A 124 12.43 -4.67 -4.08
C LEU A 124 13.16 -5.81 -4.81
N GLY A 125 12.70 -7.04 -4.56
CA GLY A 125 13.30 -8.28 -5.06
C GLY A 125 12.37 -9.12 -5.92
N TRP A 126 12.86 -10.28 -6.36
CA TRP A 126 12.01 -11.36 -6.89
C TRP A 126 11.30 -12.05 -5.72
N CYS A 127 10.13 -12.64 -5.95
CA CYS A 127 9.29 -13.24 -4.92
C CYS A 127 9.74 -14.62 -4.45
N GLU A 128 10.39 -15.40 -5.33
CA GLU A 128 10.71 -16.82 -5.07
C GLU A 128 12.10 -17.02 -4.45
N ARG A 129 13.08 -16.16 -4.77
CA ARG A 129 14.46 -16.29 -4.29
C ARG A 129 15.13 -14.93 -4.13
N VAL A 130 16.09 -14.85 -3.21
CA VAL A 130 17.18 -13.88 -3.27
C VAL A 130 18.21 -14.41 -4.27
N PRO A 131 18.56 -13.66 -5.33
CA PRO A 131 19.69 -14.03 -6.16
C PRO A 131 21.02 -13.70 -5.49
N GLU A 132 21.98 -14.61 -5.60
CA GLU A 132 23.38 -14.29 -5.28
C GLU A 132 23.96 -13.29 -6.29
N ALA A 133 25.06 -12.64 -5.95
CA ALA A 133 25.64 -11.58 -6.78
C ALA A 133 26.17 -12.09 -8.14
N ASP A 134 26.50 -13.37 -8.23
CA ASP A 134 27.06 -14.09 -9.38
C ASP A 134 26.10 -15.11 -10.02
N GLU A 135 24.85 -15.22 -9.53
CA GLU A 135 23.88 -16.21 -10.03
C GLU A 135 23.42 -15.92 -11.47
N VAL A 136 23.69 -16.87 -12.37
CA VAL A 136 23.07 -16.90 -13.71
C VAL A 136 21.61 -17.32 -13.60
N LEU A 137 20.76 -16.34 -13.31
CA LEU A 137 19.31 -16.52 -13.14
C LEU A 137 18.62 -17.01 -14.42
N PRO A 138 17.52 -17.79 -14.31
CA PRO A 138 16.71 -18.17 -15.46
C PRO A 138 16.11 -16.94 -16.14
N ALA A 139 16.45 -16.75 -17.43
CA ALA A 139 15.92 -15.67 -18.25
C ALA A 139 14.69 -16.14 -19.05
N PRO A 140 13.63 -15.30 -19.19
CA PRO A 140 13.48 -13.98 -18.60
C PRO A 140 12.99 -14.02 -17.15
N LEU A 141 13.61 -13.23 -16.28
CA LEU A 141 13.06 -12.93 -14.95
C LEU A 141 11.69 -12.23 -15.08
N PRO A 142 10.81 -12.33 -14.07
CA PRO A 142 9.55 -11.60 -14.07
C PRO A 142 9.76 -10.09 -14.29
N PRO A 143 8.91 -9.41 -15.09
CA PRO A 143 9.00 -7.97 -15.39
C PRO A 143 8.48 -7.11 -14.23
N TYR A 144 8.68 -7.56 -12.99
CA TYR A 144 8.36 -6.83 -11.77
C TYR A 144 9.27 -7.25 -10.61
N ARG A 145 9.33 -6.39 -9.60
CA ARG A 145 9.91 -6.67 -8.28
C ARG A 145 8.87 -6.36 -7.21
N VAL A 146 8.86 -7.11 -6.12
CA VAL A 146 7.94 -6.93 -4.99
C VAL A 146 8.72 -6.54 -3.74
N LEU A 147 8.07 -5.89 -2.78
CA LEU A 147 8.68 -5.67 -1.47
C LEU A 147 8.97 -7.03 -0.81
N THR A 148 10.25 -7.29 -0.56
CA THR A 148 10.77 -8.49 0.13
C THR A 148 11.28 -8.17 1.54
N GLY A 149 11.59 -6.90 1.84
CA GLY A 149 11.97 -6.51 3.20
C GLY A 149 12.24 -5.02 3.39
N LEU A 150 12.54 -4.66 4.63
CA LEU A 150 13.07 -3.35 5.05
C LEU A 150 14.43 -3.57 5.72
N VAL A 151 15.37 -2.63 5.55
CA VAL A 151 16.65 -2.61 6.29
C VAL A 151 16.88 -1.21 6.85
N ASP A 152 17.18 -1.08 8.14
CA ASP A 152 17.54 0.21 8.73
C ASP A 152 19.06 0.47 8.70
N ARG A 153 19.46 1.70 9.04
CA ARG A 153 20.88 2.11 9.06
C ARG A 153 21.76 1.38 10.07
N PHE A 154 21.19 0.48 10.88
CA PHE A 154 21.89 -0.34 11.85
C PHE A 154 21.94 -1.82 11.42
N GLY A 155 21.57 -2.12 10.17
CA GLY A 155 21.55 -3.49 9.62
C GLY A 155 20.40 -4.36 10.12
N ARG A 156 19.46 -3.81 10.91
CA ARG A 156 18.29 -4.57 11.37
C ARG A 156 17.30 -4.73 10.22
N THR A 157 16.64 -5.88 10.17
CA THR A 157 15.80 -6.27 9.03
C THR A 157 14.33 -6.48 9.42
N GLN A 158 13.45 -6.32 8.44
CA GLN A 158 12.10 -6.88 8.42
C GLN A 158 11.94 -7.62 7.09
N THR A 159 11.42 -8.84 7.09
CA THR A 159 11.37 -9.70 5.90
C THR A 159 9.93 -10.09 5.60
N PHE A 160 9.48 -9.88 4.38
CA PHE A 160 8.16 -10.28 3.88
C PHE A 160 8.27 -11.62 3.16
N HIS A 161 7.86 -12.69 3.82
CA HIS A 161 7.90 -14.06 3.29
C HIS A 161 6.74 -14.28 2.32
N ARG A 162 7.06 -14.84 1.16
CA ARG A 162 6.11 -15.12 0.08
C ARG A 162 6.11 -16.59 -0.25
N GLU A 163 4.96 -17.08 -0.69
CA GLU A 163 4.86 -18.45 -1.17
C GLU A 163 5.60 -18.59 -2.50
N ALA A 164 6.40 -19.66 -2.65
CA ALA A 164 7.15 -19.90 -3.87
C ALA A 164 6.27 -20.58 -4.93
N ALA A 165 5.47 -21.59 -4.55
CA ALA A 165 4.78 -22.47 -5.48
C ALA A 165 3.35 -22.81 -5.04
N GLY A 166 2.56 -23.38 -5.97
CA GLY A 166 1.17 -23.77 -5.71
C GLY A 166 0.19 -22.59 -5.72
N GLU A 167 -0.98 -22.79 -5.10
CA GLU A 167 -2.17 -21.92 -5.23
C GLU A 167 -1.93 -20.47 -4.77
N PHE A 168 -0.97 -20.23 -3.87
CA PHE A 168 -0.65 -18.91 -3.32
C PHE A 168 0.65 -18.28 -3.85
N SER A 169 1.30 -18.87 -4.86
CA SER A 169 2.61 -18.42 -5.37
C SER A 169 2.68 -16.89 -5.62
N GLY A 170 3.70 -16.25 -5.03
CA GLY A 170 3.95 -14.80 -5.06
C GLY A 170 3.20 -13.96 -4.00
N GLU A 171 2.14 -14.49 -3.39
CA GLU A 171 1.42 -13.84 -2.29
C GLU A 171 2.21 -13.88 -0.98
N ILE A 172 1.91 -12.95 -0.07
CA ILE A 172 2.55 -12.86 1.24
C ILE A 172 1.90 -13.82 2.24
N THR A 173 2.69 -14.79 2.73
CA THR A 173 2.27 -15.81 3.70
C THR A 173 2.88 -15.62 5.09
N GLY A 174 3.90 -14.77 5.24
CA GLY A 174 4.44 -14.42 6.55
C GLY A 174 5.30 -13.14 6.60
N VAL A 175 5.65 -12.73 7.82
CA VAL A 175 6.60 -11.64 8.08
C VAL A 175 7.50 -12.00 9.26
N THR A 176 8.80 -11.73 9.16
CA THR A 176 9.71 -11.61 10.32
C THR A 176 9.94 -10.12 10.58
N ASP A 177 9.71 -9.65 11.81
CA ASP A 177 9.97 -8.24 12.17
C ASP A 177 11.36 -8.02 12.79
N GLY A 178 11.73 -6.75 13.03
CA GLY A 178 13.04 -6.37 13.59
C GLY A 178 13.26 -6.72 15.06
N ALA A 179 12.36 -7.49 15.68
CA ALA A 179 12.58 -8.16 16.97
C ALA A 179 12.64 -9.71 16.81
N GLY A 180 12.66 -10.23 15.58
CA GLY A 180 12.68 -11.67 15.29
C GLY A 180 11.32 -12.36 15.40
N ARG A 181 10.23 -11.62 15.61
CA ARG A 181 8.89 -12.22 15.75
C ARG A 181 8.37 -12.68 14.39
N HIS A 182 7.80 -13.88 14.35
CA HIS A 182 7.22 -14.44 13.13
C HIS A 182 5.70 -14.30 13.13
N PHE A 183 5.18 -13.70 12.07
CA PHE A 183 3.75 -13.54 11.81
C PHE A 183 3.35 -14.42 10.63
N ARG A 184 2.29 -15.23 10.79
CA ARG A 184 1.70 -16.04 9.71
C ARG A 184 0.45 -15.36 9.17
N LEU A 185 0.45 -15.06 7.87
CA LEU A 185 -0.69 -14.52 7.14
C LEU A 185 -1.45 -15.68 6.51
N VAL A 186 -2.70 -15.90 6.94
CA VAL A 186 -3.55 -16.97 6.42
C VAL A 186 -4.30 -16.43 5.20
N LEU A 187 -4.13 -17.08 4.06
CA LEU A 187 -4.80 -16.74 2.81
C LEU A 187 -5.93 -17.76 2.53
N THR A 188 -6.97 -17.32 1.82
CA THR A 188 -7.94 -18.22 1.16
C THR A 188 -8.19 -17.79 -0.29
N THR A 189 -8.52 -18.73 -1.16
CA THR A 189 -8.94 -18.47 -2.54
C THR A 189 -10.47 -18.36 -2.64
N GLN A 190 -10.98 -17.97 -3.81
CA GLN A 190 -12.43 -17.85 -3.98
C GLN A 190 -13.13 -19.21 -3.90
N ALA A 191 -12.58 -20.24 -4.54
CA ALA A 191 -13.15 -21.59 -4.52
C ALA A 191 -13.26 -22.14 -3.10
N GLN A 192 -12.23 -21.94 -2.26
CA GLN A 192 -12.26 -22.30 -0.85
C GLN A 192 -13.42 -21.62 -0.10
N ARG A 193 -13.62 -20.31 -0.29
CA ARG A 193 -14.73 -19.57 0.35
C ARG A 193 -16.11 -19.97 -0.18
N ALA A 194 -16.23 -20.35 -1.44
CA ALA A 194 -17.47 -20.86 -2.01
C ALA A 194 -17.82 -22.25 -1.46
N GLU A 195 -16.82 -23.12 -1.30
CA GLU A 195 -16.95 -24.42 -0.64
C GLU A 195 -17.35 -24.26 0.85
N GLU A 196 -16.64 -23.43 1.61
CA GLU A 196 -16.97 -23.10 3.00
C GLU A 196 -18.42 -22.59 3.15
N ALA A 197 -18.87 -21.70 2.25
CA ALA A 197 -20.24 -21.18 2.26
C ALA A 197 -21.29 -22.26 1.94
N ARG A 198 -21.02 -23.15 0.98
CA ARG A 198 -21.90 -24.28 0.64
C ARG A 198 -22.02 -25.28 1.81
N GLN A 199 -20.91 -25.60 2.48
CA GLN A 199 -20.92 -26.47 3.66
C GLN A 199 -21.67 -25.85 4.84
N GLN A 200 -21.47 -24.56 5.11
CA GLN A 200 -22.21 -23.85 6.16
C GLN A 200 -23.71 -23.84 5.90
N ALA A 201 -24.15 -23.58 4.67
CA ALA A 201 -25.56 -23.60 4.28
C ALA A 201 -26.23 -24.96 4.55
N ILE A 202 -25.59 -26.05 4.15
CA ILE A 202 -26.04 -27.43 4.40
C ILE A 202 -26.18 -27.70 5.90
N SER A 203 -25.19 -27.27 6.71
CA SER A 203 -25.23 -27.47 8.17
C SER A 203 -26.25 -26.59 8.91
N GLY A 204 -26.59 -25.43 8.34
CA GLY A 204 -27.41 -24.39 8.98
C GLY A 204 -28.85 -24.31 8.48
N GLY A 205 -29.28 -25.19 7.56
CA GLY A 205 -30.65 -25.19 7.02
C GLY A 205 -31.07 -23.87 6.37
N THR A 206 -30.10 -23.10 5.86
CA THR A 206 -30.29 -21.75 5.33
C THR A 206 -29.96 -21.72 3.84
N GLU A 207 -30.68 -20.92 3.06
CA GLU A 207 -30.38 -20.67 1.64
C GLU A 207 -28.88 -20.36 1.44
N PRO A 208 -28.21 -20.97 0.44
CA PRO A 208 -26.77 -20.86 0.30
C PRO A 208 -26.33 -19.43 0.02
N SER A 209 -25.50 -18.88 0.91
CA SER A 209 -24.83 -17.60 0.69
C SER A 209 -24.04 -17.65 -0.60
N ALA A 210 -24.48 -16.91 -1.62
CA ALA A 210 -24.03 -17.01 -3.01
C ALA A 210 -22.60 -16.44 -3.25
N PHE A 211 -21.59 -17.06 -2.61
CA PHE A 211 -20.19 -16.94 -2.99
C PHE A 211 -20.00 -17.71 -4.32
N PRO A 212 -19.73 -17.01 -5.45
CA PRO A 212 -19.42 -17.69 -6.70
C PRO A 212 -18.05 -18.38 -6.60
N ASP A 213 -17.86 -19.54 -7.20
CA ASP A 213 -16.57 -20.27 -7.14
C ASP A 213 -15.42 -19.49 -7.83
N THR A 214 -15.74 -18.54 -8.71
CA THR A 214 -14.79 -17.66 -9.40
C THR A 214 -15.15 -16.18 -9.26
N LEU A 215 -14.17 -15.30 -9.48
CA LEU A 215 -14.36 -13.85 -9.54
C LEU A 215 -13.94 -13.31 -10.91
N PRO A 216 -14.53 -12.19 -11.39
CA PRO A 216 -14.02 -11.48 -12.55
C PRO A 216 -12.54 -11.14 -12.35
N GLY A 217 -11.69 -11.64 -13.25
CA GLY A 217 -10.22 -11.55 -13.14
C GLY A 217 -9.63 -10.15 -13.30
N TYR A 218 -10.47 -9.13 -13.49
CA TYR A 218 -10.06 -7.73 -13.55
C TYR A 218 -11.12 -6.83 -12.87
N THR A 219 -10.67 -5.68 -12.37
CA THR A 219 -11.48 -4.67 -11.68
C THR A 219 -11.03 -3.26 -12.08
N GLU A 220 -11.74 -2.22 -11.65
CA GLU A 220 -11.27 -0.82 -11.78
C GLU A 220 -9.91 -0.56 -11.11
N TYR A 221 -9.42 -1.50 -10.29
CA TYR A 221 -8.20 -1.43 -9.49
C TYR A 221 -7.10 -2.41 -9.95
N GLY A 222 -7.25 -3.03 -11.13
CA GLY A 222 -6.30 -3.97 -11.71
C GLY A 222 -6.78 -5.43 -11.74
N ARG A 223 -5.88 -6.34 -12.14
CA ARG A 223 -6.11 -7.79 -12.19
C ARG A 223 -6.38 -8.33 -10.79
N ASP A 224 -7.38 -9.17 -10.64
CA ASP A 224 -7.75 -9.84 -9.39
C ASP A 224 -7.55 -11.36 -9.52
N ASN A 225 -6.82 -11.96 -8.58
CA ASN A 225 -6.61 -13.41 -8.48
C ASN A 225 -7.61 -14.09 -7.54
N GLY A 226 -8.44 -13.34 -6.83
CA GLY A 226 -9.39 -13.86 -5.84
C GLY A 226 -8.74 -14.38 -4.55
N ILE A 227 -7.42 -14.26 -4.38
CA ILE A 227 -6.72 -14.63 -3.14
C ILE A 227 -6.94 -13.54 -2.11
N ARG A 228 -7.25 -13.90 -0.86
CA ARG A 228 -7.50 -12.94 0.22
C ARG A 228 -6.92 -13.38 1.56
N LEU A 229 -6.36 -12.44 2.29
CA LEU A 229 -6.00 -12.56 3.69
C LEU A 229 -7.28 -12.79 4.53
N SER A 230 -7.30 -13.82 5.37
CA SER A 230 -8.42 -14.15 6.28
C SER A 230 -8.07 -13.90 7.75
N ALA A 231 -6.83 -14.17 8.16
CA ALA A 231 -6.35 -13.97 9.52
C ALA A 231 -4.84 -13.70 9.57
N VAL A 232 -4.36 -13.12 10.68
CA VAL A 232 -2.92 -13.01 10.97
C VAL A 232 -2.64 -13.49 12.39
N TRP A 233 -1.65 -14.36 12.52
CA TRP A 233 -1.20 -14.95 13.78
C TRP A 233 0.22 -14.48 14.14
N LEU A 234 0.53 -14.40 15.43
CA LEU A 234 1.90 -14.40 15.93
C LEU A 234 2.25 -15.87 16.23
N THR A 235 3.26 -16.41 15.57
CA THR A 235 3.61 -17.85 15.64
C THR A 235 5.00 -18.11 16.22
N HIS A 236 5.80 -17.06 16.43
CA HIS A 236 7.04 -17.11 17.20
C HIS A 236 7.31 -15.73 17.79
N ASP A 237 7.72 -15.68 19.05
CA ASP A 237 8.15 -14.47 19.73
C ASP A 237 9.42 -14.81 20.55
N PRO A 238 10.60 -14.24 20.22
CA PRO A 238 11.83 -14.53 20.96
C PRO A 238 11.85 -14.02 22.40
N GLU A 239 11.04 -13.01 22.74
CA GLU A 239 10.95 -12.46 24.09
C GLU A 239 9.95 -13.25 24.95
N TYR A 240 8.89 -13.78 24.32
CA TYR A 240 7.79 -14.49 24.99
C TYR A 240 7.39 -15.83 24.31
N PRO A 241 8.32 -16.79 24.15
CA PRO A 241 8.07 -18.01 23.35
C PRO A 241 6.90 -18.87 23.86
N GLU A 242 6.72 -18.96 25.18
CA GLU A 242 5.66 -19.75 25.83
C GLU A 242 4.30 -19.02 25.95
N ASN A 243 4.21 -17.75 25.53
CA ASN A 243 3.03 -16.89 25.73
C ASN A 243 2.43 -16.40 24.40
N LEU A 244 2.43 -17.29 23.40
CA LEU A 244 1.86 -17.01 22.08
C LEU A 244 0.32 -16.91 22.13
N PRO A 245 -0.32 -15.95 21.44
CA PRO A 245 -1.78 -15.84 21.43
C PRO A 245 -2.49 -17.05 20.81
N ALA A 246 -3.33 -17.72 21.60
CA ALA A 246 -4.20 -18.81 21.14
C ALA A 246 -5.29 -18.41 20.12
N ALA A 247 -5.37 -17.11 19.79
CA ALA A 247 -6.29 -16.55 18.80
C ALA A 247 -5.55 -15.57 17.88
N PRO A 248 -5.94 -15.45 16.59
CA PRO A 248 -5.27 -14.57 15.64
C PRO A 248 -5.38 -13.10 16.09
N LEU A 249 -4.33 -12.33 15.82
CA LEU A 249 -4.24 -10.91 16.17
C LEU A 249 -5.32 -10.06 15.46
N VAL A 250 -5.72 -10.47 14.27
CA VAL A 250 -6.82 -9.88 13.49
C VAL A 250 -7.46 -10.95 12.59
N ARG A 251 -8.75 -10.80 12.28
CA ARG A 251 -9.41 -11.55 11.19
C ARG A 251 -10.16 -10.60 10.25
N TYR A 252 -10.38 -11.04 9.01
CA TYR A 252 -11.06 -10.29 7.97
C TYR A 252 -12.16 -11.10 7.31
N GLY A 253 -13.37 -10.55 7.27
CA GLY A 253 -14.45 -11.08 6.44
C GLY A 253 -14.45 -10.52 5.02
N ARG A 254 -15.18 -11.19 4.14
CA ARG A 254 -15.25 -10.90 2.70
C ARG A 254 -16.70 -10.81 2.23
N THR A 255 -16.98 -9.93 1.27
CA THR A 255 -18.22 -10.04 0.47
C THR A 255 -18.12 -11.25 -0.46
N PRO A 256 -19.24 -11.79 -0.99
CA PRO A 256 -19.22 -12.78 -2.07
C PRO A 256 -18.37 -12.35 -3.27
N ARG A 257 -18.34 -11.04 -3.56
CA ARG A 257 -17.54 -10.41 -4.63
C ARG A 257 -16.05 -10.24 -4.25
N GLY A 258 -15.60 -10.77 -3.11
CA GLY A 258 -14.20 -10.73 -2.67
C GLY A 258 -13.71 -9.35 -2.21
N GLU A 259 -14.58 -8.52 -1.65
CA GLU A 259 -14.23 -7.20 -1.09
C GLU A 259 -14.06 -7.28 0.44
N LEU A 260 -13.29 -6.40 1.07
CA LEU A 260 -13.12 -6.38 2.53
C LEU A 260 -14.41 -5.89 3.22
N ALA A 261 -15.26 -6.80 3.68
CA ALA A 261 -16.53 -6.46 4.30
C ALA A 261 -16.40 -6.03 5.78
N VAL A 262 -15.56 -6.73 6.54
CA VAL A 262 -15.53 -6.62 8.02
C VAL A 262 -14.15 -6.98 8.58
N VAL A 263 -13.82 -6.38 9.73
CA VAL A 263 -12.57 -6.57 10.47
C VAL A 263 -12.90 -6.96 11.91
N TYR A 264 -12.30 -8.04 12.39
CA TYR A 264 -12.41 -8.51 13.76
C TYR A 264 -11.08 -8.36 14.49
N ASP A 265 -11.13 -7.94 15.76
CA ASP A 265 -9.97 -7.93 16.65
C ASP A 265 -9.66 -9.34 17.20
N ARG A 266 -8.63 -9.42 18.05
CA ARG A 266 -8.17 -10.65 18.72
C ARG A 266 -9.21 -11.29 19.64
N SER A 267 -10.19 -10.54 20.16
CA SER A 267 -11.31 -11.14 20.92
C SER A 267 -12.42 -11.67 20.01
N GLY A 268 -12.21 -11.63 18.69
CA GLY A 268 -13.20 -12.01 17.68
C GLY A 268 -14.29 -10.96 17.47
N LYS A 269 -14.23 -9.80 18.14
CA LYS A 269 -15.26 -8.76 18.05
C LYS A 269 -15.07 -7.95 16.78
N GLN A 270 -16.17 -7.67 16.07
CA GLN A 270 -16.17 -6.76 14.93
C GLN A 270 -15.77 -5.36 15.39
N VAL A 271 -14.76 -4.76 14.75
CA VAL A 271 -14.28 -3.40 15.05
C VAL A 271 -14.51 -2.39 13.91
N ARG A 272 -14.53 -2.86 12.65
CA ARG A 272 -14.91 -2.05 11.48
C ARG A 272 -15.66 -2.86 10.43
N SER A 273 -16.51 -2.20 9.66
CA SER A 273 -17.16 -2.75 8.46
C SER A 273 -17.23 -1.75 7.32
N PHE A 274 -17.49 -2.25 6.11
CA PHE A 274 -17.43 -1.52 4.85
C PHE A 274 -18.56 -1.93 3.92
N THR A 275 -19.10 -0.95 3.21
CA THR A 275 -20.20 -1.09 2.26
C THR A 275 -19.72 -0.64 0.89
N TYR A 276 -20.05 -1.39 -0.16
CA TYR A 276 -19.54 -1.19 -1.52
C TYR A 276 -20.66 -0.92 -2.53
N ASP A 277 -20.32 -0.30 -3.64
CA ASP A 277 -21.23 -0.01 -4.76
C ASP A 277 -21.65 -1.31 -5.46
N ASP A 278 -22.95 -1.50 -5.71
CA ASP A 278 -23.48 -2.72 -6.33
C ASP A 278 -23.02 -2.92 -7.79
N LYS A 279 -22.71 -1.83 -8.50
CA LYS A 279 -22.23 -1.83 -9.88
C LYS A 279 -20.71 -1.78 -9.96
N TYR A 280 -20.07 -0.92 -9.18
CA TYR A 280 -18.62 -0.66 -9.24
C TYR A 280 -17.86 -1.44 -8.15
N ARG A 281 -17.66 -2.74 -8.38
CA ARG A 281 -16.94 -3.68 -7.50
C ARG A 281 -15.61 -3.09 -6.97
N GLY A 282 -15.50 -2.96 -5.64
CA GLY A 282 -14.37 -2.34 -4.93
C GLY A 282 -14.50 -0.83 -4.65
N ARG A 283 -15.53 -0.15 -5.17
CA ARG A 283 -15.85 1.25 -4.82
C ARG A 283 -16.58 1.28 -3.48
N MET A 284 -15.92 1.79 -2.44
CA MET A 284 -16.44 1.80 -1.07
C MET A 284 -17.39 2.98 -0.87
N VAL A 285 -18.70 2.71 -0.82
CA VAL A 285 -19.74 3.76 -0.61
C VAL A 285 -19.95 4.10 0.86
N ALA A 286 -19.50 3.25 1.79
CA ALA A 286 -19.51 3.59 3.21
C ALA A 286 -18.47 2.81 4.03
N HIS A 287 -18.16 3.35 5.21
CA HIS A 287 -17.43 2.63 6.25
C HIS A 287 -17.94 2.96 7.66
N ARG A 288 -17.76 2.04 8.59
CA ARG A 288 -18.24 2.17 9.96
C ARG A 288 -17.23 1.62 10.97
N HIS A 289 -17.07 2.33 12.08
CA HIS A 289 -16.47 1.80 13.31
C HIS A 289 -17.57 1.26 14.22
N THR A 290 -17.33 0.13 14.89
CA THR A 290 -18.28 -0.44 15.86
C THR A 290 -18.58 0.57 16.98
N GLY A 291 -19.86 0.79 17.28
CA GLY A 291 -20.31 1.80 18.24
C GLY A 291 -20.32 3.25 17.73
N ARG A 292 -19.97 3.51 16.46
CA ARG A 292 -20.10 4.82 15.81
C ARG A 292 -21.20 4.80 14.72
N PRO A 293 -21.67 5.96 14.24
CA PRO A 293 -22.40 6.05 12.97
C PRO A 293 -21.58 5.56 11.77
N GLU A 294 -22.25 5.36 10.65
CA GLU A 294 -21.64 5.05 9.36
C GLU A 294 -21.27 6.35 8.64
N ILE A 295 -20.07 6.41 8.05
CA ILE A 295 -19.61 7.53 7.19
C ILE A 295 -19.75 7.08 5.74
N ARG A 296 -20.44 7.87 4.93
CA ARG A 296 -20.83 7.53 3.54
C ARG A 296 -20.12 8.42 2.52
N TYR A 297 -20.01 7.92 1.29
CA TYR A 297 -19.33 8.57 0.18
C TYR A 297 -20.20 8.58 -1.07
N ARG A 298 -20.22 9.71 -1.80
CA ARG A 298 -20.68 9.75 -3.20
C ARG A 298 -19.51 9.95 -4.15
N TYR A 299 -19.72 9.56 -5.40
CA TYR A 299 -18.70 9.58 -6.45
C TYR A 299 -19.23 10.20 -7.73
N ASP A 300 -18.33 10.76 -8.53
CA ASP A 300 -18.59 11.10 -9.93
C ASP A 300 -18.33 9.92 -10.90
N SER A 301 -18.46 10.18 -12.21
CA SER A 301 -18.09 9.24 -13.29
C SER A 301 -16.61 8.82 -13.24
N ASP A 302 -15.76 9.71 -12.74
CA ASP A 302 -14.31 9.57 -12.72
C ASP A 302 -13.81 8.77 -11.51
N GLY A 303 -14.69 8.51 -10.53
CA GLY A 303 -14.40 7.76 -9.32
C GLY A 303 -13.79 8.64 -8.20
N ARG A 304 -13.86 9.96 -8.33
CA ARG A 304 -13.49 10.92 -7.28
C ARG A 304 -14.64 11.06 -6.29
N VAL A 305 -14.32 11.28 -5.02
CA VAL A 305 -15.32 11.46 -3.95
C VAL A 305 -15.91 12.85 -4.05
N THR A 306 -17.21 12.99 -4.33
CA THR A 306 -17.91 14.28 -4.42
C THR A 306 -18.61 14.70 -3.12
N GLU A 307 -18.92 13.73 -2.25
CA GLU A 307 -19.50 13.96 -0.93
C GLU A 307 -18.92 12.95 0.07
N GLN A 308 -18.61 13.40 1.29
CA GLN A 308 -18.39 12.58 2.47
C GLN A 308 -19.42 13.00 3.55
N LEU A 309 -20.41 12.15 3.81
CA LEU A 309 -21.38 12.33 4.88
C LEU A 309 -20.88 11.68 6.17
N ASN A 310 -20.72 12.46 7.23
CA ASN A 310 -20.23 12.02 8.53
C ASN A 310 -21.19 12.44 9.65
N PRO A 311 -22.11 11.58 10.10
CA PRO A 311 -23.10 11.91 11.13
C PRO A 311 -22.54 12.14 12.55
N ALA A 312 -21.21 12.04 12.74
CA ALA A 312 -20.52 12.25 14.01
C ALA A 312 -19.51 13.42 13.96
N GLY A 313 -19.58 14.29 12.95
CA GLY A 313 -18.68 15.43 12.80
C GLY A 313 -19.02 16.26 11.57
N LEU A 314 -18.02 16.93 11.00
CA LEU A 314 -18.17 17.65 9.74
C LEU A 314 -18.34 16.67 8.58
N SER A 315 -19.35 16.94 7.75
CA SER A 315 -19.47 16.36 6.40
C SER A 315 -18.81 17.30 5.40
N TYR A 316 -18.41 16.79 4.23
CA TYR A 316 -17.68 17.55 3.22
C TYR A 316 -18.22 17.31 1.81
N THR A 317 -18.23 18.35 0.99
CA THR A 317 -18.45 18.26 -0.45
C THR A 317 -17.19 18.67 -1.21
N TYR A 318 -16.99 18.09 -2.39
CA TYR A 318 -15.80 18.30 -3.21
C TYR A 318 -16.20 18.63 -4.65
N GLN A 319 -15.75 19.78 -5.13
CA GLN A 319 -15.84 20.19 -6.52
C GLN A 319 -14.43 20.11 -7.13
N TYR A 320 -14.34 19.61 -8.37
CA TYR A 320 -13.07 19.26 -9.01
C TYR A 320 -12.89 20.02 -10.32
N GLU A 321 -12.05 21.05 -10.29
CA GLU A 321 -11.70 21.86 -11.44
C GLU A 321 -10.40 21.37 -12.11
N LYS A 322 -10.06 21.94 -13.27
CA LYS A 322 -8.84 21.55 -14.00
C LYS A 322 -7.59 21.79 -13.14
N ASP A 323 -7.51 22.92 -12.48
CA ASP A 323 -6.35 23.41 -11.73
C ASP A 323 -6.59 23.55 -10.22
N HIS A 324 -7.80 23.36 -9.71
CA HIS A 324 -8.09 23.40 -8.27
C HIS A 324 -9.09 22.32 -7.82
N ILE A 325 -9.30 22.25 -6.50
CA ILE A 325 -10.32 21.46 -5.84
C ILE A 325 -10.94 22.36 -4.77
N THR A 326 -12.25 22.59 -4.85
CA THR A 326 -13.00 23.26 -3.77
C THR A 326 -13.53 22.22 -2.79
N ILE A 327 -13.25 22.42 -1.50
CA ILE A 327 -13.78 21.63 -0.39
C ILE A 327 -14.71 22.53 0.42
N THR A 328 -15.96 22.13 0.63
CA THR A 328 -16.90 22.87 1.48
C THR A 328 -17.43 21.95 2.57
N ASP A 329 -17.30 22.35 3.84
CA ASP A 329 -17.79 21.57 4.98
C ASP A 329 -19.28 21.85 5.31
N SER A 330 -19.85 21.07 6.23
CA SER A 330 -21.24 21.19 6.67
C SER A 330 -21.55 22.41 7.57
N LEU A 331 -20.66 23.41 7.60
CA LEU A 331 -20.87 24.75 8.17
C LEU A 331 -20.67 25.83 7.09
N ASP A 332 -20.74 25.44 5.81
CA ASP A 332 -20.49 26.25 4.60
C ASP A 332 -19.08 26.88 4.55
N ARG A 333 -18.13 26.34 5.31
CA ARG A 333 -16.74 26.82 5.32
C ARG A 333 -15.96 26.22 4.16
N ARG A 334 -15.35 27.08 3.35
CA ARG A 334 -14.69 26.73 2.09
C ARG A 334 -13.16 26.70 2.23
N GLU A 335 -12.54 25.63 1.77
CA GLU A 335 -11.11 25.50 1.52
C GLU A 335 -10.87 25.30 0.02
N VAL A 336 -9.82 25.91 -0.55
CA VAL A 336 -9.47 25.72 -1.97
C VAL A 336 -8.03 25.23 -2.09
N LEU A 337 -7.88 24.04 -2.69
CA LEU A 337 -6.60 23.43 -3.01
C LEU A 337 -6.27 23.70 -4.48
N HIS A 338 -5.42 24.69 -4.75
CA HIS A 338 -4.86 24.90 -6.09
C HIS A 338 -3.77 23.87 -6.36
N THR A 339 -3.72 23.40 -7.60
CA THR A 339 -2.95 22.23 -8.01
C THR A 339 -2.20 22.44 -9.33
N GLN A 340 -1.07 21.76 -9.47
CA GLN A 340 -0.27 21.73 -10.70
C GLN A 340 0.16 20.30 -11.03
N GLY A 341 0.40 20.03 -12.32
CA GLY A 341 0.62 18.68 -12.82
C GLY A 341 -0.67 17.92 -13.11
N GLU A 342 -0.54 16.73 -13.67
CA GLU A 342 -1.64 15.95 -14.23
C GLU A 342 -1.76 14.56 -13.59
N ALA A 343 -2.99 14.03 -13.58
CA ALA A 343 -3.33 12.72 -13.03
C ALA A 343 -2.68 12.45 -11.65
N GLY A 344 -1.97 11.32 -11.48
CA GLY A 344 -1.36 10.92 -10.21
C GLY A 344 -0.14 11.74 -9.77
N LEU A 345 0.31 12.69 -10.59
CA LEU A 345 1.40 13.64 -10.30
C LEU A 345 0.86 15.05 -10.00
N LYS A 346 -0.47 15.23 -9.94
CA LYS A 346 -1.13 16.48 -9.56
C LYS A 346 -0.86 16.78 -8.09
N ARG A 347 -0.10 17.84 -7.81
CA ARG A 347 0.31 18.28 -6.46
C ARG A 347 -0.46 19.53 -6.04
N VAL A 348 -0.70 19.71 -4.73
CA VAL A 348 -1.17 20.99 -4.19
C VAL A 348 -0.02 22.00 -4.17
N VAL A 349 -0.25 23.22 -4.66
CA VAL A 349 0.74 24.32 -4.69
C VAL A 349 0.30 25.55 -3.91
N LYS A 350 -0.99 25.73 -3.66
CA LYS A 350 -1.55 26.78 -2.79
C LYS A 350 -2.79 26.21 -2.12
N LYS A 351 -2.94 26.45 -0.82
CA LYS A 351 -4.13 26.14 -0.02
C LYS A 351 -4.65 27.45 0.56
N GLU A 352 -5.88 27.78 0.19
CA GLU A 352 -6.68 28.87 0.77
C GLU A 352 -7.56 28.23 1.85
N HIS A 353 -7.45 28.72 3.08
CA HIS A 353 -8.18 28.21 4.25
C HIS A 353 -9.47 29.02 4.46
N ALA A 354 -10.43 28.44 5.20
CA ALA A 354 -11.75 29.06 5.40
C ALA A 354 -11.76 30.34 6.26
N ASP A 355 -10.65 30.67 6.93
CA ASP A 355 -10.42 31.94 7.61
C ASP A 355 -9.83 33.02 6.69
N GLY A 356 -9.66 32.72 5.40
CA GLY A 356 -9.02 33.59 4.41
C GLY A 356 -7.49 33.55 4.43
N SER A 357 -6.87 32.79 5.34
CA SER A 357 -5.42 32.61 5.34
C SER A 357 -4.97 31.75 4.16
N VAL A 358 -3.71 31.95 3.74
CA VAL A 358 -3.15 31.30 2.54
C VAL A 358 -1.80 30.68 2.87
N THR A 359 -1.61 29.44 2.45
CA THR A 359 -0.29 28.77 2.45
C THR A 359 0.08 28.40 1.03
N GLN A 360 1.33 28.62 0.62
CA GLN A 360 1.78 28.37 -0.76
C GLN A 360 3.13 27.65 -0.80
N SER A 361 3.25 26.66 -1.68
CA SER A 361 4.49 25.92 -1.95
C SER A 361 4.88 26.11 -3.41
N GLN A 362 5.96 26.84 -3.66
CA GLN A 362 6.55 26.99 -4.98
C GLN A 362 7.48 25.82 -5.27
N PHE A 363 7.38 25.24 -6.46
CA PHE A 363 8.25 24.16 -6.92
C PHE A 363 9.13 24.64 -8.07
N ASP A 364 10.35 24.08 -8.20
CA ASP A 364 11.19 24.31 -9.38
C ASP A 364 10.77 23.42 -10.56
N ALA A 365 11.40 23.63 -11.73
CA ALA A 365 11.08 22.89 -12.96
C ALA A 365 11.34 21.36 -12.87
N VAL A 366 12.13 20.91 -11.89
CA VAL A 366 12.33 19.47 -11.60
C VAL A 366 11.51 19.01 -10.40
N GLY A 367 10.60 19.83 -9.89
CA GLY A 367 9.59 19.47 -8.92
C GLY A 367 10.02 19.48 -7.46
N ARG A 368 11.20 20.03 -7.09
CA ARG A 368 11.61 20.23 -5.69
C ARG A 368 10.87 21.42 -5.09
N LEU A 369 10.59 21.40 -3.78
CA LEU A 369 10.16 22.60 -3.05
C LEU A 369 11.29 23.65 -3.15
N LYS A 370 10.97 24.82 -3.71
CA LYS A 370 11.88 25.96 -3.90
C LYS A 370 11.69 27.01 -2.80
N ALA A 371 10.45 27.20 -2.36
CA ALA A 371 10.06 28.12 -1.31
C ALA A 371 8.68 27.72 -0.78
N GLN A 372 8.45 27.82 0.52
CA GLN A 372 7.15 27.68 1.17
C GLN A 372 6.80 29.00 1.88
N THR A 373 5.59 29.50 1.66
CA THR A 373 5.05 30.69 2.35
C THR A 373 3.93 30.28 3.28
N ASP A 374 4.03 30.70 4.54
CA ASP A 374 3.06 30.38 5.59
C ASP A 374 1.88 31.37 5.65
N ALA A 375 0.92 31.08 6.53
CA ALA A 375 -0.28 31.89 6.75
C ALA A 375 0.00 33.32 7.27
N ALA A 376 1.22 33.60 7.75
CA ALA A 376 1.68 34.92 8.16
C ALA A 376 2.48 35.64 7.06
N GLY A 377 2.51 35.08 5.83
CA GLY A 377 3.26 35.64 4.70
C GLY A 377 4.77 35.44 4.78
N ARG A 378 5.28 34.60 5.70
CA ARG A 378 6.71 34.35 5.85
C ARG A 378 7.15 33.26 4.88
N THR A 379 8.17 33.53 4.08
CA THR A 379 8.72 32.58 3.10
C THR A 379 10.01 31.94 3.62
N THR A 380 10.13 30.61 3.43
CA THR A 380 11.31 29.77 3.75
C THR A 380 11.69 28.89 2.56
#